data_AF-A0A7C7ADJ0-F1
#
_entry.id   AF-A0A7C7ADJ0-F1
#
_cell.length_a   1.000
_cell.length_b   1.000
_cell.length_c   1.000
_cell.angle_alpha   90.00
_cell.angle_beta   90.00
_cell.angle_gamma   90.00
#
_symmetry.space_group_name_H-M   'P 1'
#
loop_
_entity.id
_entity.type
_entity.pdbx_description
1 polymer ?
#
loop_
_entity_poly.entity_id
_entity_poly.type
_entity_poly.pdbx_seq_one_letter_code
_entity_poly.pdbx_strand_id
1 'polypeptide(L)'
;MVITRCKILFSKIRKKALDVYNWWEKNYYNSLRDEVFGPNKKRYSCGSIYNDPDEGNKKYYDWLRKFLEIQENKYINDGDRFQYTICNYKGKSRIKVCRNSETLFFLKSDQFGFSVPKTENDHEPKKLMRHPYVIYYENKTDKEKALKNIVNWVYKTRSIGGSFLWPEEEGFNQPPYNINRGGSQNLRGSSYINDRVDLTLLELKHFYTVLEILSSKNNEIELCDFIEEYRKIYPGDILGEISLAKSPHLFMWLRHFDTFDMYIKYFIFDMFVGENNYPINICASNDNVIIDSTKDKKEIKIKFWESNFEDLFENLCSKIISRAQKIEEMISCEFKDGNF
;
A
#
# COMPACT_ATOMS: atom_id res chain seq x y z
N MET A 1 36.36 1.49 -16.45
CA MET A 1 35.92 2.91 -16.46
C MET A 1 34.42 3.07 -16.16
N VAL A 2 33.55 2.11 -16.53
CA VAL A 2 32.08 2.14 -16.29
C VAL A 2 31.70 2.03 -14.80
N ILE A 3 32.34 1.12 -14.05
CA ILE A 3 32.08 0.90 -12.60
C ILE A 3 32.31 2.17 -11.76
N THR A 4 33.33 2.96 -12.09
CA THR A 4 33.66 4.21 -11.37
C THR A 4 32.65 5.32 -11.65
N ARG A 5 32.14 5.42 -12.89
CA ARG A 5 31.07 6.38 -13.24
C ARG A 5 29.74 6.04 -12.55
N CYS A 6 29.39 4.75 -12.43
CA CYS A 6 28.19 4.31 -11.72
C CYS A 6 28.26 4.61 -10.21
N LYS A 7 29.39 4.39 -9.55
CA LYS A 7 29.57 4.73 -8.12
C LYS A 7 29.43 6.24 -7.86
N ILE A 8 29.94 7.08 -8.76
CA ILE A 8 29.81 8.54 -8.69
C ILE A 8 28.36 8.99 -8.97
N LEU A 9 27.66 8.32 -9.90
CA LEU A 9 26.25 8.62 -10.18
C LEU A 9 25.35 8.21 -9.01
N PHE A 10 25.56 7.02 -8.42
CA PHE A 10 24.84 6.54 -7.23
C PHE A 10 25.11 7.42 -6.01
N SER A 11 26.34 7.88 -5.79
CA SER A 11 26.65 8.78 -4.66
C SER A 11 26.02 10.16 -4.83
N LYS A 12 25.97 10.70 -6.06
CA LYS A 12 25.26 11.95 -6.37
C LYS A 12 23.74 11.82 -6.27
N ILE A 13 23.16 10.69 -6.70
CA ILE A 13 21.73 10.40 -6.55
C ILE A 13 21.37 10.26 -5.07
N ARG A 14 22.16 9.51 -4.29
CA ARG A 14 21.98 9.39 -2.83
C ARG A 14 22.09 10.73 -2.12
N LYS A 15 23.07 11.57 -2.48
CA LYS A 15 23.22 12.91 -1.86
C LYS A 15 22.03 13.82 -2.17
N LYS A 16 21.59 13.87 -3.44
CA LYS A 16 20.42 14.67 -3.82
C LYS A 16 19.12 14.14 -3.19
N ALA A 17 18.98 12.81 -3.04
CA ALA A 17 17.88 12.21 -2.31
C ALA A 17 17.92 12.56 -0.82
N LEU A 18 19.11 12.61 -0.22
CA LEU A 18 19.32 13.00 1.17
C LEU A 18 19.01 14.49 1.40
N ASP A 19 19.37 15.38 0.49
CA ASP A 19 19.05 16.81 0.59
C ASP A 19 17.53 17.06 0.47
N VAL A 20 16.86 16.35 -0.45
CA VAL A 20 15.39 16.37 -0.59
C VAL A 20 14.73 15.79 0.66
N TYR A 21 15.27 14.69 1.21
CA TYR A 21 14.81 14.10 2.46
C TYR A 21 14.92 15.09 3.61
N ASN A 22 16.09 15.70 3.83
CA ASN A 22 16.30 16.66 4.90
C ASN A 22 15.39 17.89 4.77
N TRP A 23 15.14 18.36 3.54
CA TRP A 23 14.21 19.46 3.30
C TRP A 23 12.77 19.05 3.63
N TRP A 24 12.33 17.91 3.10
CA TRP A 24 10.98 17.40 3.33
C TRP A 24 10.74 17.10 4.82
N GLU A 25 11.67 16.39 5.46
CA GLU A 25 11.66 16.03 6.87
C GLU A 25 11.55 17.26 7.74
N LYS A 26 12.37 18.29 7.47
CA LYS A 26 12.34 19.55 8.23
C LYS A 26 11.03 20.32 8.06
N ASN A 27 10.51 20.45 6.83
CA ASN A 27 9.27 21.20 6.60
C ASN A 27 8.06 20.46 7.15
N TYR A 28 8.01 19.14 6.96
CA TYR A 28 6.95 18.29 7.49
C TYR A 28 6.98 18.24 9.04
N TYR A 29 8.17 18.15 9.64
CA TYR A 29 8.36 18.28 11.08
C TYR A 29 7.80 19.61 11.60
N ASN A 30 8.14 20.73 10.97
CA ASN A 30 7.66 22.05 11.37
C ASN A 30 6.13 22.16 11.22
N SER A 31 5.56 21.66 10.12
CA SER A 31 4.10 21.61 9.90
C SER A 31 3.40 20.83 11.02
N LEU A 32 3.83 19.59 11.31
CA LEU A 32 3.25 18.82 12.39
C LEU A 32 3.42 19.50 13.75
N ARG A 33 4.60 20.05 14.04
CA ARG A 33 4.87 20.75 15.30
C ARG A 33 3.95 21.94 15.49
N ASP A 34 3.75 22.74 14.45
CA ASP A 34 3.09 24.04 14.57
C ASP A 34 1.57 23.91 14.40
N GLU A 35 1.10 23.02 13.52
CA GLU A 35 -0.31 22.92 13.08
C GLU A 35 -1.08 21.80 13.80
N VAL A 36 -0.42 20.68 14.10
CA VAL A 36 -1.04 19.49 14.72
C VAL A 36 -0.78 19.45 16.23
N PHE A 37 0.47 19.63 16.63
CA PHE A 37 0.92 19.46 18.02
C PHE A 37 1.19 20.78 18.77
N GLY A 38 1.08 21.92 18.07
CA GLY A 38 1.45 23.23 18.58
C GLY A 38 0.35 23.91 19.40
N PRO A 39 0.68 24.99 20.13
CA PRO A 39 -0.29 25.77 20.90
C PRO A 39 -1.30 26.50 20.01
N ASN A 40 -0.89 26.83 18.78
CA ASN A 40 -1.77 27.35 17.74
C ASN A 40 -2.28 26.18 16.88
N LYS A 41 -3.19 25.35 17.43
CA LYS A 41 -3.96 24.36 16.64
C LYS A 41 -4.87 25.09 15.64
N LYS A 42 -4.27 25.75 14.65
CA LYS A 42 -4.92 26.58 13.64
C LYS A 42 -4.76 25.88 12.29
N ARG A 43 -5.91 25.52 11.72
CA ARG A 43 -6.33 25.56 10.30
C ARG A 43 -5.26 25.61 9.20
N TYR A 44 -4.24 24.76 9.24
CA TYR A 44 -3.40 24.54 8.08
C TYR A 44 -3.39 23.05 7.80
N SER A 45 -3.87 22.69 6.61
CA SER A 45 -3.79 21.33 6.13
C SER A 45 -2.31 20.99 5.97
N CYS A 46 -1.83 20.01 6.72
CA CYS A 46 -0.55 19.37 6.43
C CYS A 46 -0.42 18.95 4.95
N GLY A 47 -1.56 18.80 4.25
CA GLY A 47 -1.68 18.61 2.80
C GLY A 47 -1.12 19.73 1.90
N SER A 48 -0.72 20.90 2.43
CA SER A 48 -0.03 21.92 1.62
C SER A 48 1.48 21.70 1.54
N ILE A 49 2.05 21.00 2.53
CA ILE A 49 3.50 20.71 2.65
C ILE A 49 3.80 19.26 2.23
N TYR A 50 2.81 18.38 2.32
CA TYR A 50 2.93 16.96 2.02
C TYR A 50 1.85 16.47 1.05
N ASN A 51 2.27 15.81 -0.04
CA ASN A 51 1.41 15.01 -0.91
C ASN A 51 1.88 13.57 -0.88
N ASP A 52 0.95 12.63 -0.80
CA ASP A 52 1.28 11.21 -0.89
C ASP A 52 1.89 10.91 -2.28
N PRO A 53 2.90 10.02 -2.37
CA PRO A 53 3.62 9.75 -3.63
C PRO A 53 2.70 9.15 -4.71
N ASP A 54 1.63 8.48 -4.30
CA ASP A 54 0.62 7.87 -5.16
C ASP A 54 -0.42 8.86 -5.71
N GLU A 55 -0.39 10.13 -5.26
CA GLU A 55 -1.23 11.23 -5.79
C GLU A 55 -0.80 11.73 -7.19
N GLY A 56 -0.05 10.91 -7.92
CA GLY A 56 0.28 11.14 -9.33
C GLY A 56 1.71 11.61 -9.56
N ASN A 57 2.64 11.34 -8.64
CA ASN A 57 4.05 11.66 -8.82
C ASN A 57 4.65 10.82 -9.97
N LYS A 58 5.05 11.48 -11.06
CA LYS A 58 5.56 10.80 -12.27
C LYS A 58 6.77 9.90 -12.00
N LYS A 59 7.70 10.32 -11.15
CA LYS A 59 8.92 9.57 -10.86
C LYS A 59 8.62 8.31 -10.04
N TYR A 60 7.73 8.43 -9.06
CA TYR A 60 7.24 7.30 -8.27
C TYR A 60 6.57 6.26 -9.17
N TYR A 61 5.66 6.67 -10.05
CA TYR A 61 5.00 5.76 -10.98
C TYR A 61 5.97 5.14 -12.01
N ASP A 62 6.98 5.87 -12.47
CA ASP A 62 8.02 5.29 -13.36
C ASP A 62 8.83 4.17 -12.67
N TRP A 63 9.12 4.30 -11.37
CA TRP A 63 9.75 3.22 -10.61
C TRP A 63 8.84 2.00 -10.47
N LEU A 64 7.54 2.21 -10.20
CA LEU A 64 6.56 1.13 -10.17
C LEU A 64 6.42 0.44 -11.52
N ARG A 65 6.38 1.18 -12.64
CA ARG A 65 6.35 0.63 -13.99
C ARG A 65 7.55 -0.27 -14.25
N LYS A 66 8.77 0.21 -13.96
CA LYS A 66 10.00 -0.59 -14.13
C LYS A 66 9.97 -1.87 -13.31
N PHE A 67 9.53 -1.76 -12.06
CA PHE A 67 9.35 -2.93 -11.20
C PHE A 67 8.39 -3.96 -11.82
N LEU A 68 7.23 -3.52 -12.33
CA LEU A 68 6.28 -4.40 -13.01
C LEU A 68 6.91 -5.07 -14.25
N GLU A 69 7.62 -4.33 -15.09
CA GLU A 69 8.29 -4.87 -16.29
C GLU A 69 9.30 -5.97 -15.94
N ILE A 70 10.11 -5.75 -14.89
CA ILE A 70 11.05 -6.75 -14.38
C ILE A 70 10.33 -8.03 -13.96
N GLN A 71 9.26 -7.89 -13.17
CA GLN A 71 8.54 -9.04 -12.62
C GLN A 71 7.77 -9.80 -13.69
N GLU A 72 7.22 -9.07 -14.67
CA GLU A 72 6.55 -9.64 -15.82
C GLU A 72 7.49 -10.50 -16.66
N ASN A 73 8.69 -9.98 -16.95
CA ASN A 73 9.74 -10.71 -17.66
C ASN A 73 10.24 -11.93 -16.88
N LYS A 74 10.20 -11.87 -15.55
CA LYS A 74 10.69 -12.94 -14.69
C LYS A 74 9.70 -14.09 -14.53
N TYR A 75 8.41 -13.79 -14.38
CA TYR A 75 7.43 -14.78 -13.93
C TYR A 75 6.36 -15.12 -14.94
N ILE A 76 6.14 -14.28 -15.97
CA ILE A 76 5.05 -14.45 -16.93
C ILE A 76 5.62 -14.82 -18.30
N ASN A 77 4.97 -15.78 -18.97
CA ASN A 77 5.33 -16.22 -20.31
C ASN A 77 5.12 -15.08 -21.32
N ASP A 78 6.01 -14.96 -22.31
CA ASP A 78 6.05 -13.87 -23.30
C ASP A 78 4.67 -13.56 -23.93
N GLY A 79 3.87 -14.58 -24.24
CA GLY A 79 2.55 -14.42 -24.90
C GLY A 79 1.44 -13.87 -24.01
N ASP A 80 1.58 -13.99 -22.69
CA ASP A 80 0.56 -13.59 -21.72
C ASP A 80 0.89 -12.25 -21.05
N ARG A 81 2.10 -11.71 -21.30
CA ARG A 81 2.60 -10.53 -20.62
C ARG A 81 1.73 -9.30 -20.83
N PHE A 82 1.56 -8.57 -19.74
CA PHE A 82 1.16 -7.19 -19.78
C PHE A 82 2.34 -6.29 -20.14
N GLN A 83 2.01 -5.18 -20.80
CA GLN A 83 2.92 -4.11 -21.17
C GLN A 83 2.54 -2.86 -20.38
N TYR A 84 3.53 -2.15 -19.86
CA TYR A 84 3.30 -1.04 -18.94
C TYR A 84 3.86 0.27 -19.49
N THR A 85 3.08 1.34 -19.46
CA THR A 85 3.57 2.69 -19.84
C THR A 85 3.05 3.73 -18.87
N ILE A 86 3.82 4.81 -18.66
CA ILE A 86 3.34 5.94 -17.84
C ILE A 86 2.46 6.83 -18.70
N CYS A 87 1.27 7.15 -18.18
CA CYS A 87 0.35 8.10 -18.81
C CYS A 87 -0.16 9.13 -17.79
N ASN A 88 -0.74 10.21 -18.32
CA ASN A 88 -1.61 11.06 -17.53
C ASN A 88 -3.05 10.57 -17.70
N TYR A 89 -3.70 10.23 -16.60
CA TYR A 89 -5.10 9.84 -16.57
C TYR A 89 -5.79 10.63 -15.46
N LYS A 90 -6.86 11.36 -15.82
CA LYS A 90 -7.60 12.27 -14.91
C LYS A 90 -6.70 13.29 -14.19
N GLY A 91 -5.68 13.80 -14.88
CA GLY A 91 -4.75 14.81 -14.35
C GLY A 91 -3.65 14.24 -13.46
N LYS A 92 -3.61 12.91 -13.23
CA LYS A 92 -2.62 12.25 -12.37
C LYS A 92 -1.76 11.27 -13.18
N SER A 93 -0.52 11.05 -12.75
CA SER A 93 0.31 9.98 -13.32
C SER A 93 -0.26 8.62 -12.93
N ARG A 94 -0.38 7.72 -13.90
CA ARG A 94 -0.83 6.33 -13.78
C ARG A 94 0.02 5.40 -14.64
N ILE A 95 -0.12 4.10 -14.40
CA ILE A 95 0.45 3.07 -15.27
C ILE A 95 -0.65 2.54 -16.18
N LYS A 96 -0.53 2.75 -17.48
CA LYS A 96 -1.37 2.14 -18.49
C LYS A 96 -0.93 0.70 -18.69
N VAL A 97 -1.88 -0.24 -18.61
CA VAL A 97 -1.67 -1.67 -18.84
C VAL A 97 -2.22 -2.04 -20.22
N CYS A 98 -1.38 -2.66 -21.03
CA CYS A 98 -1.73 -3.10 -22.37
C CYS A 98 -1.44 -4.59 -22.57
N ARG A 99 -2.12 -5.21 -23.53
CA ARG A 99 -1.76 -6.50 -24.11
C ARG A 99 -1.95 -6.41 -25.62
N ASN A 100 -0.99 -6.90 -26.41
CA ASN A 100 -1.04 -6.82 -27.87
C ASN A 100 -1.35 -5.42 -28.43
N SER A 101 -0.78 -4.38 -27.82
CA SER A 101 -1.03 -2.96 -28.14
C SER A 101 -2.44 -2.43 -27.82
N GLU A 102 -3.36 -3.28 -27.32
CA GLU A 102 -4.66 -2.85 -26.80
C GLU A 102 -4.54 -2.36 -25.37
N THR A 103 -5.23 -1.27 -25.05
CA THR A 103 -5.29 -0.74 -23.67
C THR A 103 -6.34 -1.51 -22.91
N LEU A 104 -5.94 -2.17 -21.82
CA LEU A 104 -6.87 -2.93 -21.01
C LEU A 104 -7.43 -2.07 -19.87
N PHE A 105 -6.55 -1.51 -19.04
CA PHE A 105 -6.94 -0.67 -17.90
C PHE A 105 -5.76 0.19 -17.43
N PHE A 106 -6.00 1.01 -16.41
CA PHE A 106 -4.98 1.82 -15.75
C PHE A 106 -4.77 1.31 -14.33
N LEU A 107 -3.54 1.27 -13.86
CA LEU A 107 -3.19 1.00 -12.48
C LEU A 107 -2.91 2.31 -11.74
N LYS A 108 -3.44 2.38 -10.53
CA LYS A 108 -3.00 3.32 -9.50
C LYS A 108 -2.26 2.57 -8.40
N SER A 109 -1.52 3.33 -7.60
CA SER A 109 -1.00 2.86 -6.31
C SER A 109 -1.88 3.37 -5.19
N ASP A 110 -1.97 2.59 -4.11
CA ASP A 110 -2.28 3.06 -2.77
C ASP A 110 -1.03 2.86 -1.88
N GLN A 111 -0.94 3.56 -0.73
CA GLN A 111 0.17 3.44 0.23
C GLN A 111 -0.23 2.69 1.51
N PHE A 112 0.65 1.81 1.98
CA PHE A 112 0.50 1.18 3.28
C PHE A 112 0.72 2.11 4.44
N GLY A 113 0.06 1.75 5.53
CA GLY A 113 0.27 2.34 6.84
C GLY A 113 -0.75 3.41 7.14
N PHE A 114 -0.34 4.30 8.03
CA PHE A 114 -1.25 5.27 8.61
C PHE A 114 -1.27 6.49 7.71
N SER A 115 -2.48 6.99 7.45
CA SER A 115 -2.62 8.28 6.81
C SER A 115 -1.90 9.35 7.65
N VAL A 116 -1.44 10.40 6.99
CA VAL A 116 -0.94 11.57 7.70
C VAL A 116 -2.07 12.18 8.53
N PRO A 117 -1.84 12.64 9.78
CA PRO A 117 -2.85 13.37 10.52
C PRO A 117 -3.18 14.66 9.77
N LYS A 118 -4.40 14.78 9.23
CA LYS A 118 -4.86 15.99 8.54
C LYS A 118 -5.92 16.71 9.37
N THR A 119 -5.81 18.03 9.50
CA THR A 119 -6.85 18.92 10.02
C THR A 119 -7.73 19.39 8.85
N GLU A 120 -8.54 18.49 8.28
CA GLU A 120 -9.29 18.84 7.06
C GLU A 120 -10.50 19.75 7.32
N ASN A 121 -11.09 19.78 8.53
CA ASN A 121 -12.24 20.63 8.83
C ASN A 121 -12.33 21.04 10.30
N ASP A 122 -12.81 22.28 10.54
CA ASP A 122 -13.02 22.89 11.86
C ASP A 122 -13.96 22.14 12.81
N HIS A 123 -14.75 21.19 12.30
CA HIS A 123 -15.84 20.57 13.04
C HIS A 123 -15.50 19.25 13.71
N GLU A 124 -14.31 18.67 13.50
CA GLU A 124 -13.99 17.35 14.07
C GLU A 124 -12.61 17.23 14.75
N PRO A 125 -12.28 18.10 15.73
CA PRO A 125 -11.08 17.94 16.56
C PRO A 125 -11.03 16.56 17.25
N LYS A 126 -12.20 15.94 17.50
CA LYS A 126 -12.32 14.59 18.04
C LYS A 126 -11.77 13.50 17.12
N LYS A 127 -11.75 13.68 15.78
CA LYS A 127 -11.15 12.71 14.85
C LYS A 127 -9.63 12.77 14.89
N LEU A 128 -9.05 13.97 14.86
CA LEU A 128 -7.61 14.14 14.98
C LEU A 128 -7.06 13.59 16.30
N MET A 129 -7.75 13.83 17.42
CA MET A 129 -7.36 13.30 18.73
C MET A 129 -7.39 11.77 18.84
N ARG A 130 -8.05 11.09 17.91
CA ARG A 130 -8.09 9.62 17.83
C ARG A 130 -7.05 9.06 16.86
N HIS A 131 -6.27 9.91 16.19
CA HIS A 131 -5.25 9.46 15.26
C HIS A 131 -4.13 8.71 16.02
N PRO A 132 -3.67 7.53 15.56
CA PRO A 132 -2.63 6.75 16.25
C PRO A 132 -1.35 7.54 16.54
N TYR A 133 -0.84 8.32 15.59
CA TYR A 133 0.29 9.23 15.81
C TYR A 133 0.03 10.30 16.88
N VAL A 134 -1.20 10.81 16.99
CA VAL A 134 -1.55 11.82 17.99
C VAL A 134 -1.59 11.20 19.38
N ILE A 135 -2.23 10.03 19.53
CA ILE A 135 -2.26 9.32 20.81
C ILE A 135 -0.86 8.92 21.25
N TYR A 136 -0.04 8.40 20.33
CA TYR A 136 1.37 8.12 20.59
C TYR A 136 2.10 9.38 21.09
N TYR A 137 1.98 10.51 20.39
CA TYR A 137 2.62 11.76 20.79
C TYR A 137 2.18 12.23 22.18
N GLU A 138 0.88 12.21 22.46
CA GLU A 138 0.32 12.66 23.75
C GLU A 138 0.80 11.79 24.92
N ASN A 139 0.97 10.48 24.71
CA ASN A 139 1.43 9.54 25.73
C ASN A 139 2.95 9.58 26.00
N LYS A 140 3.75 10.29 25.20
CA LYS A 140 5.19 10.40 25.42
C LYS A 140 5.55 11.63 26.25
N THR A 141 6.54 11.48 27.13
CA THR A 141 7.13 12.59 27.89
C THR A 141 8.06 13.44 27.03
N ASP A 142 8.92 12.80 26.24
CA ASP A 142 9.78 13.47 25.26
C ASP A 142 9.02 13.73 23.96
N LYS A 143 8.43 14.93 23.87
CA LYS A 143 7.63 15.36 22.72
C LYS A 143 8.47 15.55 21.45
N GLU A 144 9.69 16.03 21.57
CA GLU A 144 10.55 16.24 20.39
C GLU A 144 10.94 14.92 19.75
N LYS A 145 11.34 13.93 20.56
CA LYS A 145 11.64 12.58 20.07
C LYS A 145 10.40 11.93 19.46
N ALA A 146 9.25 12.05 20.12
CA ALA A 146 8.00 11.50 19.61
C ALA A 146 7.65 12.06 18.22
N LEU A 147 7.80 13.38 18.03
CA LEU A 147 7.55 14.02 16.74
C LEU A 147 8.53 13.56 15.65
N LYS A 148 9.83 13.46 15.97
CA LYS A 148 10.83 12.92 15.04
C LYS A 148 10.51 11.50 14.61
N ASN A 149 10.07 10.65 15.54
CA ASN A 149 9.65 9.28 15.21
C ASN A 149 8.46 9.27 14.24
N ILE A 150 7.43 10.10 14.48
CA ILE A 150 6.26 10.19 13.59
C ILE A 150 6.66 10.60 12.17
N VAL A 151 7.49 11.64 12.04
CA VAL A 151 8.00 12.11 10.74
C VAL A 151 8.74 10.98 10.01
N ASN A 152 9.61 10.26 10.73
CA ASN A 152 10.36 9.15 10.18
C ASN A 152 9.46 7.99 9.72
N TRP A 153 8.42 7.65 10.49
CA TRP A 153 7.48 6.59 10.12
C TRP A 153 6.66 6.95 8.87
N VAL A 154 6.17 8.19 8.80
CA VAL A 154 5.48 8.69 7.60
C VAL A 154 6.41 8.62 6.40
N TYR A 155 7.66 9.05 6.52
CA TYR A 155 8.59 8.98 5.41
C TYR A 155 8.84 7.55 4.92
N LYS A 156 9.20 6.65 5.85
CA LYS A 156 9.57 5.27 5.53
C LYS A 156 8.42 4.50 4.87
N THR A 157 7.19 4.72 5.35
CA THR A 157 5.97 4.05 4.83
C THR A 157 5.55 4.54 3.44
N ARG A 158 6.16 5.63 2.93
CA ARG A 158 5.85 6.27 1.64
C ARG A 158 6.90 6.02 0.56
N SER A 159 7.68 4.96 0.76
CA SER A 159 8.61 4.42 -0.23
C SER A 159 7.87 3.51 -1.23
N ILE A 160 8.56 3.08 -2.29
CA ILE A 160 8.01 2.09 -3.24
C ILE A 160 7.65 0.76 -2.56
N GLY A 161 8.29 0.41 -1.44
CA GLY A 161 7.92 -0.77 -0.64
C GLY A 161 6.56 -0.62 0.05
N GLY A 162 6.03 0.60 0.16
CA GLY A 162 4.69 0.89 0.68
C GLY A 162 3.59 0.74 -0.36
N SER A 163 3.92 0.43 -1.62
CA SER A 163 2.94 0.45 -2.71
C SER A 163 2.05 -0.80 -2.76
N PHE A 164 0.75 -0.59 -2.93
CA PHE A 164 -0.18 -1.60 -3.44
C PHE A 164 -0.73 -1.15 -4.79
N LEU A 165 -0.66 -2.00 -5.82
CA LEU A 165 -1.09 -1.66 -7.18
C LEU A 165 -2.42 -2.31 -7.54
N TRP A 166 -3.38 -1.50 -8.01
CA TRP A 166 -4.71 -1.95 -8.41
C TRP A 166 -5.28 -1.21 -9.61
N PRO A 167 -6.20 -1.84 -10.36
CA PRO A 167 -6.93 -1.18 -11.43
C PRO A 167 -7.71 0.04 -10.91
N GLU A 168 -7.59 1.14 -11.64
CA GLU A 168 -8.40 2.34 -11.50
C GLU A 168 -9.54 2.27 -12.52
N GLU A 169 -10.76 2.13 -12.00
CA GLU A 169 -11.96 1.97 -12.81
C GLU A 169 -12.82 3.24 -12.78
N GLU A 170 -13.53 3.52 -13.87
CA GLU A 170 -14.52 4.58 -13.91
C GLU A 170 -15.78 4.17 -13.14
N GLY A 171 -16.30 5.06 -12.28
CA GLY A 171 -17.49 4.77 -11.46
C GLY A 171 -17.25 3.84 -10.27
N PHE A 172 -16.08 3.19 -10.17
CA PHE A 172 -15.65 2.52 -8.95
C PHE A 172 -15.16 3.57 -7.94
N ASN A 173 -16.11 4.15 -7.21
CA ASN A 173 -15.79 4.88 -6.01
C ASN A 173 -15.14 3.89 -5.04
N GLN A 174 -13.80 3.92 -4.96
CA GLN A 174 -12.99 3.21 -3.96
C GLN A 174 -13.30 3.51 -2.48
N PRO A 175 -13.94 4.63 -2.07
CA PRO A 175 -14.21 4.88 -0.66
C PRO A 175 -14.79 3.68 0.11
N PRO A 176 -15.80 2.93 -0.34
CA PRO A 176 -16.36 1.83 0.45
C PRO A 176 -15.36 0.69 0.70
N TYR A 177 -14.48 0.36 -0.24
CA TYR A 177 -13.58 -0.80 -0.09
C TYR A 177 -12.57 -0.59 1.05
N ASN A 178 -11.96 0.59 1.12
CA ASN A 178 -10.94 0.90 2.12
C ASN A 178 -11.57 1.48 3.40
N ILE A 179 -12.65 2.28 3.30
CA ILE A 179 -13.36 2.82 4.48
C ILE A 179 -14.01 1.71 5.29
N ASN A 180 -14.65 0.72 4.64
CA ASN A 180 -15.36 -0.35 5.35
C ASN A 180 -14.41 -1.40 5.94
N ARG A 181 -13.16 -1.51 5.45
CA ARG A 181 -12.13 -2.43 5.98
C ARG A 181 -11.27 -1.82 7.07
N GLY A 182 -11.03 -0.52 7.01
CA GLY A 182 -10.17 0.14 7.98
C GLY A 182 -10.67 0.06 9.42
N GLY A 183 -9.73 0.12 10.36
CA GLY A 183 -10.02 0.16 11.79
C GLY A 183 -10.78 1.43 12.16
N SER A 184 -12.11 1.39 12.09
CA SER A 184 -12.96 2.42 12.64
C SER A 184 -13.23 2.15 14.12
N GLN A 185 -13.02 3.16 14.98
CA GLN A 185 -13.66 3.15 16.29
C GLN A 185 -15.19 3.17 16.08
N ASN A 186 -15.93 2.43 16.91
CA ASN A 186 -17.40 2.38 16.93
C ASN A 186 -18.10 3.72 17.27
N LEU A 187 -17.42 4.84 17.13
CA LEU A 187 -17.92 6.18 17.42
C LEU A 187 -17.81 7.05 16.16
N ARG A 188 -18.76 6.83 15.24
CA ARG A 188 -19.04 7.64 14.05
C ARG A 188 -17.86 7.84 13.09
N GLY A 189 -17.66 6.86 12.19
CA GLY A 189 -17.28 7.11 10.80
C GLY A 189 -15.88 7.66 10.49
N SER A 190 -14.81 7.12 11.08
CA SER A 190 -13.46 7.37 10.55
C SER A 190 -12.54 6.16 10.75
N SER A 191 -11.91 5.73 9.67
CA SER A 191 -10.92 4.66 9.61
C SER A 191 -9.54 5.31 9.53
N TYR A 192 -8.64 5.03 10.48
CA TYR A 192 -7.30 5.65 10.56
C TYR A 192 -6.22 4.81 9.87
N ILE A 193 -6.57 3.59 9.48
CA ILE A 193 -5.78 2.71 8.64
C ILE A 193 -6.70 2.31 7.49
N ASN A 194 -6.74 3.12 6.44
CA ASN A 194 -7.62 2.87 5.31
C ASN A 194 -7.11 1.70 4.45
N ASP A 195 -5.80 1.47 4.43
CA ASP A 195 -5.14 0.55 3.51
C ASP A 195 -4.39 -0.56 4.28
N ARG A 196 -5.15 -1.36 5.03
CA ARG A 196 -4.66 -2.54 5.77
C ARG A 196 -4.16 -3.60 4.78
N VAL A 197 -2.85 -3.66 4.57
CA VAL A 197 -2.22 -4.64 3.67
C VAL A 197 -2.53 -6.08 4.06
N ASP A 198 -2.57 -6.37 5.36
CA ASP A 198 -2.87 -7.69 5.90
C ASP A 198 -4.29 -8.16 5.60
N LEU A 199 -5.31 -7.33 5.85
CA LEU A 199 -6.70 -7.64 5.49
C LEU A 199 -6.87 -7.77 3.97
N THR A 200 -6.14 -6.96 3.21
CA THR A 200 -6.12 -7.05 1.76
C THR A 200 -5.54 -8.37 1.27
N LEU A 201 -4.38 -8.76 1.79
CA LEU A 201 -3.74 -10.02 1.45
C LEU A 201 -4.61 -11.22 1.89
N LEU A 202 -5.41 -11.10 2.95
CA LEU A 202 -6.34 -12.14 3.37
C LEU A 202 -7.43 -12.37 2.32
N GLU A 203 -8.08 -11.29 1.87
CA GLU A 203 -9.12 -11.38 0.83
C GLU A 203 -8.52 -11.86 -0.50
N LEU A 204 -7.27 -11.50 -0.82
CA LEU A 204 -6.57 -12.07 -1.97
C LEU A 204 -6.29 -13.56 -1.80
N LYS A 205 -5.91 -14.02 -0.61
CA LYS A 205 -5.75 -15.46 -0.35
C LYS A 205 -7.07 -16.18 -0.60
N HIS A 206 -8.18 -15.67 -0.07
CA HIS A 206 -9.52 -16.20 -0.33
C HIS A 206 -9.86 -16.23 -1.82
N PHE A 207 -9.48 -15.19 -2.57
CA PHE A 207 -9.67 -15.13 -4.02
C PHE A 207 -9.02 -16.32 -4.72
N TYR A 208 -7.73 -16.58 -4.45
CA TYR A 208 -7.03 -17.68 -5.09
C TYR A 208 -7.49 -19.05 -4.59
N THR A 209 -7.94 -19.18 -3.33
CA THR A 209 -8.57 -20.42 -2.85
C THR A 209 -9.83 -20.75 -3.66
N VAL A 210 -10.70 -19.76 -3.91
CA VAL A 210 -11.91 -19.96 -4.75
C VAL A 210 -11.51 -20.26 -6.19
N LEU A 211 -10.50 -19.56 -6.72
CA LEU A 211 -10.01 -19.79 -8.08
C LEU A 211 -9.51 -21.22 -8.26
N GLU A 212 -8.75 -21.75 -7.30
CA GLU A 212 -8.26 -23.13 -7.29
C GLU A 212 -9.42 -24.15 -7.24
N ILE A 213 -10.40 -23.92 -6.36
CA ILE A 213 -11.59 -24.78 -6.24
C ILE A 213 -12.34 -24.86 -7.57
N LEU A 214 -12.55 -23.71 -8.24
CA LEU A 214 -13.27 -23.68 -9.51
C LEU A 214 -12.43 -24.23 -10.66
N SER A 215 -11.13 -23.97 -10.68
CA SER A 215 -10.20 -24.49 -11.71
C SER A 215 -10.12 -26.01 -11.67
N SER A 216 -10.27 -26.62 -10.48
CA SER A 216 -10.32 -28.08 -10.33
C SER A 216 -11.58 -28.72 -10.94
N LYS A 217 -12.63 -27.93 -11.18
CA LYS A 217 -13.94 -28.39 -11.68
C LYS A 217 -14.18 -28.03 -13.14
N ASN A 218 -13.66 -26.88 -13.57
CA ASN A 218 -13.86 -26.35 -14.92
C ASN A 218 -12.61 -25.60 -15.39
N ASN A 219 -12.27 -25.73 -16.68
CA ASN A 219 -11.12 -25.05 -17.27
C ASN A 219 -11.42 -23.57 -17.58
N GLU A 220 -12.68 -23.22 -17.79
CA GLU A 220 -13.12 -21.84 -18.02
C GLU A 220 -13.94 -21.37 -16.83
N ILE A 221 -13.51 -20.26 -16.23
CA ILE A 221 -14.16 -19.65 -15.07
C ILE A 221 -14.67 -18.29 -15.47
N GLU A 222 -15.99 -18.18 -15.57
CA GLU A 222 -16.69 -16.92 -15.78
C GLU A 222 -16.72 -16.11 -14.48
N LEU A 223 -16.70 -14.78 -14.62
CA LEU A 223 -16.69 -13.86 -13.48
C LEU A 223 -17.94 -14.02 -12.60
N CYS A 224 -19.12 -14.29 -13.19
CA CYS A 224 -20.36 -14.47 -12.45
C CYS A 224 -20.29 -15.69 -11.52
N ASP A 225 -19.82 -16.82 -12.03
CA ASP A 225 -19.71 -18.08 -11.30
C ASP A 225 -18.69 -17.95 -10.18
N PHE A 226 -17.57 -17.26 -10.46
CA PHE A 226 -16.58 -16.93 -9.46
C PHE A 226 -17.16 -16.10 -8.31
N ILE A 227 -17.89 -15.02 -8.63
CA ILE A 227 -18.47 -14.13 -7.61
C ILE A 227 -19.49 -14.88 -6.75
N GLU A 228 -20.31 -15.73 -7.36
CA GLU A 228 -21.31 -16.54 -6.66
C GLU A 228 -20.65 -17.48 -5.64
N GLU A 229 -19.67 -18.26 -6.08
CA GLU A 229 -18.98 -19.21 -5.19
C GLU A 229 -18.12 -18.48 -4.15
N TYR A 230 -17.45 -17.37 -4.52
CA TYR A 230 -16.69 -16.54 -3.58
C TYR A 230 -17.56 -16.04 -2.44
N ARG A 231 -18.74 -15.45 -2.75
CA ARG A 231 -19.65 -14.89 -1.73
C ARG A 231 -20.25 -15.97 -0.83
N LYS A 232 -20.40 -17.18 -1.35
CA LYS A 232 -20.89 -18.34 -0.59
C LYS A 232 -19.83 -18.88 0.39
N ILE A 233 -18.57 -18.95 -0.03
CA ILE A 233 -17.48 -19.47 0.82
C ILE A 233 -17.01 -18.39 1.81
N TYR A 234 -16.90 -17.14 1.37
CA TYR A 234 -16.39 -16.01 2.15
C TYR A 234 -17.41 -14.85 2.23
N PRO A 235 -18.58 -15.06 2.86
CA PRO A 235 -19.54 -13.99 3.05
C PRO A 235 -18.95 -12.87 3.93
N GLY A 236 -19.16 -11.60 3.54
CA GLY A 236 -18.65 -10.44 4.27
C GLY A 236 -17.25 -9.96 3.89
N ASP A 237 -16.63 -10.58 2.89
CA ASP A 237 -15.42 -10.06 2.24
C ASP A 237 -15.77 -8.95 1.25
N ILE A 238 -15.10 -7.81 1.40
CA ILE A 238 -15.47 -6.62 0.63
C ILE A 238 -14.99 -6.75 -0.82
N LEU A 239 -13.93 -7.52 -1.05
CA LEU A 239 -13.41 -7.84 -2.37
C LEU A 239 -14.48 -8.49 -3.26
N GLY A 240 -15.18 -9.52 -2.77
CA GLY A 240 -16.23 -10.22 -3.51
C GLY A 240 -17.57 -9.48 -3.53
N GLU A 241 -17.93 -8.76 -2.47
CA GLU A 241 -19.21 -8.06 -2.40
C GLU A 241 -19.23 -6.79 -3.28
N ILE A 242 -18.16 -6.00 -3.22
CA ILE A 242 -18.13 -4.65 -3.82
C ILE A 242 -17.18 -4.60 -5.01
N SER A 243 -15.97 -5.13 -4.88
CA SER A 243 -14.89 -4.85 -5.82
C SER A 243 -14.99 -5.65 -7.11
N LEU A 244 -15.00 -6.98 -7.02
CA LEU A 244 -15.04 -7.87 -8.20
C LEU A 244 -16.34 -7.72 -9.00
N ALA A 245 -17.47 -7.52 -8.31
CA ALA A 245 -18.76 -7.31 -8.96
C ALA A 245 -18.87 -5.99 -9.74
N LYS A 246 -17.95 -5.04 -9.50
CA LYS A 246 -17.94 -3.72 -10.14
C LYS A 246 -16.69 -3.45 -10.98
N SER A 247 -15.73 -4.37 -10.97
CA SER A 247 -14.46 -4.23 -11.68
C SER A 247 -14.08 -5.56 -12.34
N PRO A 248 -14.46 -5.77 -13.61
CA PRO A 248 -13.94 -6.89 -14.39
C PRO A 248 -12.42 -6.81 -14.56
N HIS A 249 -11.83 -5.59 -14.58
CA HIS A 249 -10.38 -5.45 -14.70
C HIS A 249 -9.64 -5.91 -13.43
N LEU A 250 -10.24 -5.79 -12.24
CA LEU A 250 -9.67 -6.37 -11.02
C LEU A 250 -9.60 -7.89 -11.09
N PHE A 251 -10.66 -8.52 -11.57
CA PHE A 251 -10.66 -9.98 -11.78
C PHE A 251 -9.57 -10.40 -12.78
N MET A 252 -9.49 -9.71 -13.92
CA MET A 252 -8.46 -9.96 -14.93
C MET A 252 -7.04 -9.75 -14.37
N TRP A 253 -6.82 -8.68 -13.62
CA TRP A 253 -5.54 -8.37 -12.97
C TRP A 253 -5.13 -9.46 -11.99
N LEU A 254 -6.03 -9.92 -11.12
CA LEU A 254 -5.70 -10.95 -10.13
C LEU A 254 -5.50 -12.33 -10.77
N ARG A 255 -6.30 -12.71 -11.78
CA ARG A 255 -6.11 -13.97 -12.50
C ARG A 255 -4.79 -14.07 -13.23
N HIS A 256 -4.20 -12.94 -13.62
CA HIS A 256 -2.91 -12.90 -14.31
C HIS A 256 -1.78 -13.58 -13.52
N PHE A 257 -1.86 -13.57 -12.19
CA PHE A 257 -0.83 -14.17 -11.34
C PHE A 257 -1.09 -15.64 -11.01
N ASP A 258 -2.25 -16.18 -11.37
CA ASP A 258 -2.68 -17.58 -11.21
C ASP A 258 -2.85 -18.07 -9.76
N THR A 259 -1.87 -17.88 -8.88
CA THR A 259 -1.87 -18.34 -7.49
C THR A 259 -1.51 -17.26 -6.49
N PHE A 260 -1.93 -17.43 -5.22
CA PHE A 260 -1.56 -16.51 -4.15
C PHE A 260 -0.04 -16.47 -3.93
N ASP A 261 0.63 -17.61 -3.99
CA ASP A 261 2.07 -17.70 -3.82
C ASP A 261 2.82 -16.93 -4.91
N MET A 262 2.33 -17.02 -6.15
CA MET A 262 2.87 -16.24 -7.26
C MET A 262 2.61 -14.75 -7.05
N TYR A 263 1.42 -14.36 -6.59
CA TYR A 263 1.12 -12.96 -6.24
C TYR A 263 2.09 -12.41 -5.18
N ILE A 264 2.32 -13.17 -4.11
CA ILE A 264 3.26 -12.78 -3.04
C ILE A 264 4.69 -12.64 -3.57
N LYS A 265 5.14 -13.58 -4.41
CA LYS A 265 6.48 -13.56 -5.02
C LYS A 265 6.64 -12.42 -6.03
N TYR A 266 5.61 -12.17 -6.84
CA TYR A 266 5.58 -11.12 -7.86
C TYR A 266 5.61 -9.73 -7.22
N PHE A 267 4.90 -9.50 -6.11
CA PHE A 267 4.89 -8.19 -5.46
C PHE A 267 5.83 -8.07 -4.26
N ILE A 268 6.61 -9.11 -3.94
CA ILE A 268 7.57 -9.16 -2.84
C ILE A 268 6.88 -8.87 -1.50
N PHE A 269 5.80 -9.60 -1.22
CA PHE A 269 5.04 -9.51 0.02
C PHE A 269 5.46 -10.55 1.07
N ASP A 270 6.60 -11.21 0.90
CA ASP A 270 7.08 -12.30 1.77
C ASP A 270 7.15 -11.89 3.25
N MET A 271 7.53 -10.65 3.55
CA MET A 271 7.61 -10.13 4.92
C MET A 271 6.25 -9.85 5.58
N PHE A 272 5.16 -9.89 4.81
CA PHE A 272 3.79 -9.61 5.26
C PHE A 272 2.93 -10.88 5.39
N VAL A 273 3.50 -12.05 5.07
CA VAL A 273 2.84 -13.35 5.23
C VAL A 273 3.64 -14.23 6.18
N GLY A 274 2.94 -14.97 7.02
CA GLY A 274 3.49 -15.91 7.98
C GLY A 274 3.26 -17.35 7.55
N GLU A 275 3.06 -18.21 8.54
CA GLU A 275 2.81 -19.64 8.33
C GLU A 275 1.60 -19.90 7.43
N ASN A 276 1.69 -20.93 6.58
CA ASN A 276 0.65 -21.31 5.62
C ASN A 276 0.21 -20.17 4.67
N ASN A 277 1.11 -19.19 4.43
CA ASN A 277 0.85 -18.00 3.62
C ASN A 277 -0.38 -17.23 4.08
N TYR A 278 -0.62 -17.14 5.38
CA TYR A 278 -1.62 -16.22 5.91
C TYR A 278 -0.97 -14.87 6.27
N PRO A 279 -1.69 -13.75 6.12
CA PRO A 279 -1.13 -12.43 6.40
C PRO A 279 -0.81 -12.23 7.88
N ILE A 280 0.30 -11.55 8.15
CA ILE A 280 0.69 -11.10 9.48
C ILE A 280 -0.10 -9.84 9.82
N ASN A 281 -0.71 -9.80 11.00
CA ASN A 281 -1.46 -8.66 11.49
C ASN A 281 -0.53 -7.46 11.74
N ILE A 282 -0.59 -6.46 10.86
CA ILE A 282 0.26 -5.25 10.98
C ILE A 282 -0.14 -4.35 12.15
N CYS A 283 -1.23 -4.69 12.84
CA CYS A 283 -1.74 -3.99 14.01
C CYS A 283 -1.47 -4.73 15.32
N ALA A 284 -0.69 -5.81 15.28
CA ALA A 284 -0.13 -6.44 16.46
C ALA A 284 1.30 -5.93 16.68
N SER A 285 1.70 -5.75 17.93
CA SER A 285 3.10 -5.45 18.30
C SER A 285 4.04 -6.65 18.07
N ASN A 286 3.51 -7.85 17.87
CA ASN A 286 4.27 -9.07 17.63
C ASN A 286 3.94 -9.69 16.26
N ASP A 287 4.98 -10.08 15.53
CA ASP A 287 4.92 -10.59 14.14
C ASP A 287 4.28 -11.99 14.01
N ASN A 288 3.96 -12.65 15.12
CA ASN A 288 3.37 -14.00 15.13
C ASN A 288 1.84 -14.01 15.06
N VAL A 289 1.19 -12.84 15.06
CA VAL A 289 -0.28 -12.78 15.01
C VAL A 289 -0.72 -12.89 13.55
N ILE A 290 -1.12 -14.08 13.14
CA ILE A 290 -1.68 -14.35 11.83
C ILE A 290 -3.18 -13.98 11.82
N ILE A 291 -3.70 -13.51 10.68
CA ILE A 291 -5.13 -13.32 10.48
C ILE A 291 -5.68 -14.49 9.67
N ASP A 292 -6.57 -15.31 10.25
CA ASP A 292 -7.14 -16.48 9.58
C ASP A 292 -8.64 -16.36 9.27
N SER A 293 -9.37 -15.40 9.85
CA SER A 293 -10.82 -15.30 9.66
C SER A 293 -11.39 -13.87 9.67
N THR A 294 -12.59 -13.74 9.09
CA THR A 294 -13.39 -12.50 9.14
C THR A 294 -13.96 -12.21 10.53
N LYS A 295 -14.06 -13.21 11.43
CA LYS A 295 -14.48 -13.04 12.84
C LYS A 295 -13.46 -12.23 13.64
N ASP A 296 -12.20 -12.26 13.23
CA ASP A 296 -11.11 -11.48 13.83
C ASP A 296 -11.26 -9.97 13.59
N LYS A 297 -12.10 -9.51 12.64
CA LYS A 297 -12.21 -8.07 12.32
C LYS A 297 -12.58 -7.21 13.56
N LYS A 298 -13.39 -7.72 14.49
CA LYS A 298 -13.71 -7.01 15.75
C LYS A 298 -12.58 -7.13 16.78
N GLU A 299 -11.96 -8.30 16.88
CA GLU A 299 -10.89 -8.57 17.85
C GLU A 299 -9.58 -7.84 17.47
N ILE A 300 -9.24 -7.79 16.18
CA ILE A 300 -8.14 -7.02 15.59
C ILE A 300 -8.29 -5.53 15.91
N LYS A 301 -9.52 -5.00 15.87
CA LYS A 301 -9.78 -3.59 16.23
C LYS A 301 -9.47 -3.33 17.70
N ILE A 302 -9.84 -4.24 18.60
CA ILE A 302 -9.57 -4.12 20.05
C ILE A 302 -8.06 -4.22 20.31
N LYS A 303 -7.39 -5.24 19.75
CA LYS A 303 -5.94 -5.46 19.90
C LYS A 303 -5.08 -4.30 19.40
N PHE A 304 -5.52 -3.58 18.36
CA PHE A 304 -4.79 -2.40 17.86
C PHE A 304 -4.67 -1.29 18.91
N TRP A 305 -5.74 -1.00 19.65
CA TRP A 305 -5.75 0.08 20.65
C TRP A 305 -5.05 -0.29 21.96
N GLU A 306 -4.87 -1.59 22.21
CA GLU A 306 -4.11 -2.13 23.34
C GLU A 306 -2.61 -2.30 23.03
N SER A 307 -2.21 -2.11 21.77
CA SER A 307 -0.83 -2.32 21.31
C SER A 307 0.10 -1.17 21.66
N ASN A 308 1.40 -1.48 21.79
CA ASN A 308 2.45 -0.46 21.81
C ASN A 308 2.59 0.14 20.39
N PHE A 309 2.15 1.39 20.23
CA PHE A 309 2.22 2.08 18.94
C PHE A 309 3.64 2.21 18.39
N GLU A 310 4.66 2.38 19.24
CA GLU A 310 6.05 2.53 18.79
C GLU A 310 6.52 1.26 18.06
N ASP A 311 6.35 0.10 18.71
CA ASP A 311 6.72 -1.19 18.14
C ASP A 311 5.93 -1.48 16.86
N LEU A 312 4.63 -1.17 16.88
CA LEU A 312 3.76 -1.34 15.73
C LEU A 312 4.25 -0.54 14.51
N PHE A 313 4.56 0.74 14.69
CA PHE A 313 5.01 1.59 13.59
C PHE A 313 6.42 1.20 13.12
N GLU A 314 7.34 0.87 14.02
CA GLU A 314 8.68 0.40 13.64
C GLU A 314 8.63 -0.94 12.90
N ASN A 315 7.81 -1.89 13.35
CA ASN A 315 7.64 -3.18 12.68
C ASN A 315 7.11 -2.98 11.26
N LEU A 316 6.06 -2.18 11.08
CA LEU A 316 5.52 -1.88 9.76
C LEU A 316 6.56 -1.19 8.86
N CYS A 317 7.27 -0.19 9.39
CA CYS A 317 8.32 0.51 8.67
C CYS A 317 9.44 -0.43 8.23
N SER A 318 9.87 -1.35 9.10
CA SER A 318 10.95 -2.30 8.80
C SER A 318 10.60 -3.21 7.62
N LYS A 319 9.36 -3.72 7.57
CA LYS A 319 8.86 -4.56 6.48
C LYS A 319 8.78 -3.79 5.17
N ILE A 320 8.24 -2.57 5.21
CA ILE A 320 8.15 -1.68 4.04
C ILE A 320 9.54 -1.34 3.50
N ILE A 321 10.48 -0.97 4.36
CA ILE A 321 11.85 -0.61 3.94
C ILE A 321 12.59 -1.82 3.37
N SER A 322 12.47 -2.99 3.99
CA SER A 322 13.05 -4.23 3.47
C SER A 322 12.51 -4.54 2.06
N ARG A 323 11.19 -4.43 1.86
CA ARG A 323 10.57 -4.57 0.53
C ARG A 323 11.07 -3.51 -0.45
N ALA A 324 11.16 -2.24 -0.03
CA ALA A 324 11.65 -1.15 -0.87
C ALA A 324 13.09 -1.41 -1.35
N GLN A 325 13.97 -1.85 -0.46
CA GLN A 325 15.36 -2.18 -0.79
C GLN A 325 15.44 -3.28 -1.86
N LYS A 326 14.66 -4.36 -1.71
CA LYS A 326 14.59 -5.44 -2.71
C LYS A 326 14.13 -4.91 -4.08
N ILE A 327 13.09 -4.06 -4.12
CA ILE A 327 12.58 -3.46 -5.37
C ILE A 327 13.64 -2.55 -6.00
N GLU A 328 14.28 -1.68 -5.22
CA GLU A 328 15.30 -0.75 -5.69
C GLU A 328 16.54 -1.47 -6.22
N GLU A 329 16.95 -2.57 -5.58
CA GLU A 329 18.04 -3.42 -6.04
C GLU A 329 17.73 -4.07 -7.39
N MET A 330 16.51 -4.59 -7.57
CA MET A 330 16.06 -5.15 -8.85
C MET A 330 16.14 -4.10 -9.97
N ILE A 331 15.53 -2.93 -9.75
CA ILE A 331 15.55 -1.82 -10.70
C ILE A 331 17.00 -1.40 -11.01
N SER A 332 17.87 -1.35 -9.99
CA SER A 332 19.26 -0.92 -10.13
C SER A 332 20.15 -1.91 -10.89
N CYS A 333 19.85 -3.21 -10.82
CA CYS A 333 20.63 -4.24 -11.52
C CYS A 333 20.36 -4.22 -13.03
N GLU A 334 19.12 -3.99 -13.48
CA GLU A 334 18.85 -3.84 -14.92
C GLU A 334 19.61 -2.66 -15.55
N PHE A 335 19.83 -1.56 -14.81
CA PHE A 335 20.66 -0.45 -15.28
C PHE A 335 22.15 -0.81 -15.46
N LYS A 336 22.62 -1.92 -14.89
CA LYS A 336 24.00 -2.40 -15.09
C LYS A 336 24.13 -3.26 -16.34
N ASP A 337 23.05 -3.94 -16.73
CA ASP A 337 23.04 -4.92 -17.82
C ASP A 337 22.62 -4.33 -19.19
N GLY A 338 22.26 -3.05 -19.23
CA GLY A 338 22.45 -2.20 -20.42
C GLY A 338 21.68 -2.61 -21.68
N ASN A 339 20.40 -2.95 -21.55
CA ASN A 339 19.46 -2.87 -22.67
C ASN A 339 18.56 -1.64 -22.49
N PHE A 340 18.74 -0.68 -23.41
CA PHE A 340 18.09 0.64 -23.62
C PHE A 340 18.78 1.89 -23.06
#